data_AF-A0A523XXB0-F1
#
_entry.id   AF-A0A523XXB0-F1
#
_cell.length_a   1.000
_cell.length_b   1.000
_cell.length_c   1.000
_cell.angle_alpha   90.00
_cell.angle_beta   90.00
_cell.angle_gamma   90.00
#
_symmetry.space_group_name_H-M   'P 1'
#
loop_
_entity.id
_entity.type
_entity.pdbx_description
1 polymer ?
#
loop_
_entity_poly.entity_id
_entity_poly.type
_entity_poly.pdbx_seq_one_letter_code
_entity_poly.pdbx_strand_id
1 'polypeptide(L)'
;MTHRKDWLIYFFSLDRESEIQTKERRSRKVKRKIFSILFALVLVLSFSLVTAVPVGAQGTVPDRVTAITDAADRLVALQNGDGGFMWKLVDGGASGTNVLGVSAMGILETYKLEAKAEYETALARAYKYVVDNPPAFTWNGSKYTESTKGVDSFPDITFLIKLANAADSNPDLLTAIQAQVPGITATDIAALAKSRWDGRVNHFGATIENDPNPTATKMAEYIRDIRHGQPYDALIPWDLEAAVKAALALDNSYLGQGYDQQAIDIAGVINACVDVEPYFSSTDTTQEEYILGLTGAIEAFEETNLYPAKVTELMGLLLNQQQSGGYWNYHGATPADMSVQSTAYAVM
;
A
#
# COMPACT_ATOMS: atom_id res chain seq x y z
N MET A 1 19.83 -56.11 -7.62
CA MET A 1 19.54 -55.30 -8.83
C MET A 1 18.14 -54.64 -8.80
N THR A 2 17.52 -54.50 -7.63
CA THR A 2 16.15 -54.01 -7.44
C THR A 2 16.05 -52.57 -6.90
N HIS A 3 17.12 -52.00 -6.33
CA HIS A 3 17.12 -50.63 -5.76
C HIS A 3 17.30 -49.47 -6.76
N ARG A 4 17.56 -49.75 -8.05
CA ARG A 4 17.71 -48.69 -9.07
C ARG A 4 16.39 -48.20 -9.67
N LYS A 5 15.28 -48.93 -9.48
CA LYS A 5 13.97 -48.56 -10.04
C LYS A 5 13.23 -47.53 -9.18
N ASP A 6 13.42 -47.56 -7.86
CA ASP A 6 12.71 -46.66 -6.94
C ASP A 6 13.23 -45.22 -6.99
N TRP A 7 14.53 -45.03 -7.26
CA TRP A 7 15.14 -43.71 -7.42
C TRP A 7 14.64 -42.93 -8.64
N LEU A 8 14.36 -43.63 -9.74
CA LEU A 8 13.82 -42.99 -10.95
C LEU A 8 12.39 -42.49 -10.71
N ILE A 9 11.57 -43.26 -9.98
CA ILE A 9 10.19 -42.86 -9.66
C ILE A 9 10.17 -41.60 -8.78
N TYR A 10 11.07 -41.51 -7.79
CA TYR A 10 11.17 -40.34 -6.92
C TYR A 10 11.62 -39.08 -7.68
N PHE A 11 12.59 -39.22 -8.59
CA PHE A 11 13.09 -38.11 -9.39
C PHE A 11 12.04 -37.56 -10.36
N PHE A 12 11.27 -38.44 -11.01
CA PHE A 12 10.15 -38.02 -11.87
C PHE A 12 8.98 -37.41 -11.09
N SER A 13 8.81 -37.77 -9.81
CA SER A 13 7.78 -37.17 -8.94
C SER A 13 8.12 -35.72 -8.58
N LEU A 14 9.37 -35.46 -8.19
CA LEU A 14 9.83 -34.11 -7.82
C LEU A 14 9.83 -33.15 -9.02
N ASP A 15 10.25 -33.62 -10.18
CA ASP A 15 10.26 -32.80 -11.40
C ASP A 15 8.83 -32.42 -11.81
N ARG A 16 7.89 -33.38 -11.72
CA ARG A 16 6.46 -33.14 -11.97
C ARG A 16 5.83 -32.17 -10.98
N GLU A 17 6.16 -32.25 -9.69
CA GLU A 17 5.68 -31.29 -8.68
C GLU A 17 6.21 -29.88 -8.94
N SER A 18 7.49 -29.75 -9.32
CA SER A 18 8.08 -28.46 -9.67
C SER A 18 7.44 -27.82 -10.91
N GLU A 19 7.08 -28.64 -11.90
CA GLU A 19 6.41 -28.19 -13.12
C GLU A 19 4.97 -27.76 -12.85
N ILE A 20 4.25 -28.49 -11.99
CA ILE A 20 2.90 -28.13 -11.54
C ILE A 20 2.91 -26.81 -10.78
N GLN A 21 3.81 -26.64 -9.80
CA GLN A 21 3.92 -25.38 -9.06
C GLN A 21 4.27 -24.20 -9.97
N THR A 22 5.14 -24.41 -10.96
CA THR A 22 5.50 -23.38 -11.95
C THR A 22 4.31 -23.00 -12.84
N LYS A 23 3.51 -23.98 -13.28
CA LYS A 23 2.28 -23.75 -14.07
C LYS A 23 1.21 -23.03 -13.25
N GLU A 24 1.00 -23.41 -11.99
CA GLU A 24 0.07 -22.73 -11.10
C GLU A 24 0.50 -21.29 -10.77
N ARG A 25 1.80 -21.06 -10.58
CA ARG A 25 2.36 -19.70 -10.41
C ARG A 25 2.18 -18.84 -11.66
N ARG A 26 2.43 -19.40 -12.86
CA ARG A 26 2.17 -18.70 -14.14
C ARG A 26 0.67 -18.40 -14.34
N SER A 27 -0.20 -19.35 -14.00
CA SER A 27 -1.66 -19.16 -14.05
C SER A 27 -2.11 -18.04 -13.10
N ARG A 28 -1.61 -18.03 -11.86
CA ARG A 28 -1.85 -16.93 -10.90
C ARG A 28 -1.35 -15.58 -11.43
N LYS A 29 -0.19 -15.54 -12.09
CA LYS A 29 0.35 -14.32 -12.73
C LYS A 29 -0.55 -13.78 -13.86
N VAL A 30 -1.10 -14.67 -14.68
CA VAL A 30 -2.04 -14.29 -15.75
C VAL A 30 -3.36 -13.81 -15.16
N LYS A 31 -3.89 -14.50 -14.14
CA LYS A 31 -5.11 -14.09 -13.43
C LYS A 31 -4.95 -12.74 -12.75
N ARG A 32 -3.84 -12.48 -12.04
CA ARG A 32 -3.53 -11.17 -11.44
C ARG A 32 -3.44 -10.07 -12.49
N LYS A 33 -2.75 -10.28 -13.62
CA LYS A 33 -2.69 -9.30 -14.71
C LYS A 33 -4.05 -9.01 -15.34
N ILE A 34 -4.87 -10.04 -15.56
CA ILE A 34 -6.22 -9.89 -16.11
C ILE A 34 -7.12 -9.16 -15.10
N PHE A 35 -6.99 -9.47 -13.80
CA PHE A 35 -7.74 -8.82 -12.74
C PHE A 35 -7.35 -7.35 -12.57
N SER A 36 -6.06 -6.99 -12.58
CA SER A 36 -5.64 -5.57 -12.54
C SER A 36 -6.13 -4.76 -13.75
N ILE A 37 -6.18 -5.37 -14.94
CA ILE A 37 -6.73 -4.69 -16.14
C ILE A 37 -8.25 -4.53 -16.02
N LEU A 38 -8.96 -5.54 -15.53
CA LEU A 38 -10.41 -5.48 -15.29
C LEU A 38 -10.77 -4.49 -14.18
N PHE A 39 -9.99 -4.43 -13.10
CA PHE A 39 -10.17 -3.49 -11.99
C PHE A 39 -9.97 -2.04 -12.44
N ALA A 40 -8.91 -1.78 -13.23
CA ALA A 40 -8.71 -0.48 -13.87
C ALA A 40 -9.87 -0.10 -14.83
N LEU A 41 -10.55 -1.09 -15.43
CA LEU A 41 -11.71 -0.90 -16.31
C LEU A 41 -13.03 -0.71 -15.54
N VAL A 42 -13.19 -1.36 -14.39
CA VAL A 42 -14.35 -1.20 -13.50
C VAL A 42 -14.34 0.18 -12.84
N LEU A 43 -13.18 0.68 -12.41
CA LEU A 43 -12.97 2.08 -11.98
C LEU A 43 -13.28 3.11 -13.09
N VAL A 44 -13.09 2.73 -14.37
CA VAL A 44 -13.42 3.58 -15.53
C VAL A 44 -14.93 3.59 -15.83
N LEU A 45 -15.66 2.53 -15.49
CA LEU A 45 -17.09 2.38 -15.81
C LEU A 45 -18.03 2.83 -14.68
N SER A 46 -17.62 2.71 -13.40
CA SER A 46 -18.48 3.03 -12.25
C SER A 46 -18.80 4.52 -12.07
N PHE A 47 -18.06 5.44 -12.72
CA PHE A 47 -18.36 6.88 -12.71
C PHE A 47 -19.14 7.39 -13.93
N SER A 48 -19.57 6.50 -14.83
CA SER A 48 -20.25 6.89 -16.08
C SER A 48 -21.76 7.14 -15.93
N LEU A 49 -22.32 7.06 -14.72
CA LEU A 49 -23.78 7.12 -14.48
C LEU A 49 -24.12 8.12 -13.36
N VAL A 50 -23.80 9.39 -13.55
CA VAL A 50 -24.49 10.48 -12.85
C VAL A 50 -25.33 11.22 -13.88
N THR A 51 -26.65 11.00 -13.82
CA THR A 51 -27.64 11.68 -14.65
C THR A 51 -27.60 13.18 -14.38
N ALA A 52 -27.49 13.96 -15.47
CA ALA A 52 -27.35 15.40 -15.46
C ALA A 52 -28.50 16.12 -14.72
N VAL A 53 -28.15 16.87 -13.66
CA VAL A 53 -28.95 17.99 -13.16
C VAL A 53 -28.48 19.24 -13.89
N PRO A 54 -29.37 20.09 -14.43
CA PRO A 54 -28.94 21.30 -15.13
C PRO A 54 -28.51 22.35 -14.11
N VAL A 55 -27.20 22.46 -13.87
CA VAL A 55 -26.61 23.55 -13.09
C VAL A 55 -26.06 24.58 -14.07
N GLY A 56 -26.60 25.80 -14.00
CA GLY A 56 -26.14 26.93 -14.80
C GLY A 56 -24.65 27.23 -14.57
N ALA A 57 -23.94 27.51 -15.66
CA ALA A 57 -22.62 28.11 -15.70
C ALA A 57 -21.56 27.49 -14.76
N GLN A 58 -21.31 26.18 -14.89
CA GLN A 58 -20.04 25.58 -14.46
C GLN A 58 -19.16 25.37 -15.70
N GLY A 59 -17.89 25.78 -15.61
CA GLY A 59 -16.89 25.53 -16.64
C GLY A 59 -16.82 24.04 -16.99
N THR A 60 -16.37 23.72 -18.20
CA THR A 60 -16.20 22.34 -18.65
C THR A 60 -15.44 21.53 -17.60
N VAL A 61 -16.06 20.45 -17.11
CA VAL A 61 -15.41 19.49 -16.20
C VAL A 61 -14.13 19.00 -16.88
N PRO A 62 -12.95 19.16 -16.25
CA PRO A 62 -11.70 18.67 -16.83
C PRO A 62 -11.81 17.17 -17.12
N ASP A 63 -11.22 16.71 -18.21
CA ASP A 63 -11.08 15.27 -18.41
C ASP A 63 -10.18 14.66 -17.32
N ARG A 64 -10.30 13.34 -17.14
CA ARG A 64 -9.59 12.60 -16.08
C ARG A 64 -8.08 12.82 -16.13
N VAL A 65 -7.47 12.84 -17.32
CA VAL A 65 -6.02 12.99 -17.46
C VAL A 65 -5.63 14.36 -16.98
N THR A 66 -6.34 15.41 -17.42
CA THR A 66 -6.13 16.79 -16.97
C THR A 66 -6.24 16.90 -15.45
N ALA A 67 -7.27 16.33 -14.82
CA ALA A 67 -7.45 16.39 -13.37
C ALA A 67 -6.30 15.70 -12.59
N ILE A 68 -5.83 14.55 -13.07
CA ILE A 68 -4.71 13.82 -12.47
C ILE A 68 -3.40 14.62 -12.64
N THR A 69 -3.15 15.15 -13.84
CA THR A 69 -2.00 16.02 -14.14
C THR A 69 -1.99 17.26 -13.25
N ASP A 70 -3.10 17.97 -13.12
CA ASP A 70 -3.20 19.16 -12.27
C ASP A 70 -2.93 18.84 -10.79
N ALA A 71 -3.40 17.68 -10.31
CA ALA A 71 -3.13 17.22 -8.96
C ALA A 71 -1.64 16.92 -8.74
N ALA A 72 -0.98 16.24 -9.69
CA ALA A 72 0.45 15.97 -9.63
C ALA A 72 1.28 17.26 -9.72
N ASP A 73 0.93 18.19 -10.60
CA ASP A 73 1.57 19.51 -10.72
C ASP A 73 1.49 20.27 -9.38
N ARG A 74 0.33 20.20 -8.69
CA ARG A 74 0.18 20.76 -7.36
C ARG A 74 1.06 20.07 -6.32
N LEU A 75 1.18 18.74 -6.35
CA LEU A 75 2.07 18.00 -5.43
C LEU A 75 3.53 18.40 -5.62
N VAL A 76 4.00 18.52 -6.87
CA VAL A 76 5.35 19.00 -7.19
C VAL A 76 5.58 20.41 -6.62
N ALA A 77 4.60 21.31 -6.80
CA ALA A 77 4.70 22.68 -6.27
C ALA A 77 4.69 22.75 -4.73
N LEU A 78 4.12 21.75 -4.06
CA LEU A 78 4.07 21.64 -2.59
C LEU A 78 5.27 20.88 -2.00
N GLN A 79 6.11 20.24 -2.82
CA GLN A 79 7.29 19.54 -2.34
C GLN A 79 8.29 20.52 -1.73
N ASN A 80 8.82 20.18 -0.56
CA ASN A 80 9.81 20.98 0.13
C ASN A 80 11.16 20.96 -0.62
N GLY A 81 12.03 21.92 -0.31
CA GLY A 81 13.39 21.98 -0.87
C GLY A 81 14.27 20.78 -0.53
N ASP A 82 13.96 20.04 0.55
CA ASP A 82 14.64 18.81 0.94
C ASP A 82 14.10 17.55 0.22
N GLY A 83 13.03 17.68 -0.57
CA GLY A 83 12.36 16.57 -1.26
C GLY A 83 11.24 15.90 -0.47
N GLY A 84 11.07 16.27 0.79
CA GLY A 84 9.94 15.84 1.62
C GLY A 84 8.64 16.54 1.23
N PHE A 85 7.53 16.10 1.82
CA PHE A 85 6.23 16.74 1.70
C PHE A 85 5.73 17.13 3.09
N MET A 86 5.24 18.36 3.26
CA MET A 86 4.53 18.73 4.49
C MET A 86 3.06 18.40 4.35
N TRP A 87 2.51 17.69 5.34
CA TRP A 87 1.07 17.76 5.58
C TRP A 87 0.79 18.95 6.49
N LYS A 88 0.16 20.00 5.96
CA LYS A 88 -0.45 21.04 6.80
C LYS A 88 -1.86 20.56 7.16
N LEU A 89 -2.02 19.91 8.32
CA LEU A 89 -3.33 19.89 8.97
C LEU A 89 -3.60 21.28 9.53
N VAL A 90 -4.84 21.76 9.39
CA VAL A 90 -5.27 23.11 9.81
C VAL A 90 -5.04 23.32 11.33
N ASP A 91 -4.96 22.23 12.11
CA ASP A 91 -4.83 22.25 13.58
C ASP A 91 -3.56 21.56 14.13
N GLY A 92 -2.47 21.51 13.37
CA GLY A 92 -1.12 21.47 13.97
C GLY A 92 -0.51 20.11 14.36
N GLY A 93 -1.04 18.99 13.89
CA GLY A 93 -0.37 17.68 14.01
C GLY A 93 -0.11 17.04 12.65
N ALA A 94 1.13 16.99 12.17
CA ALA A 94 1.47 16.26 10.95
C ALA A 94 1.97 14.85 11.30
N SER A 95 1.38 13.82 10.70
CA SER A 95 2.05 12.51 10.62
C SER A 95 3.11 12.60 9.53
N GLY A 96 4.34 12.98 9.89
CA GLY A 96 5.44 13.15 8.94
C GLY A 96 5.86 11.85 8.23
N THR A 97 5.53 10.69 8.80
CA THR A 97 6.05 9.39 8.34
C THR A 97 5.24 8.75 7.22
N ASN A 98 3.98 9.13 6.97
CA ASN A 98 3.12 8.44 5.98
C ASN A 98 2.83 9.26 4.71
N VAL A 99 3.38 10.48 4.59
CA VAL A 99 2.99 11.45 3.55
C VAL A 99 3.84 11.30 2.30
N LEU A 100 5.13 10.99 2.48
CA LEU A 100 6.09 10.95 1.39
C LEU A 100 5.68 9.91 0.35
N GLY A 101 5.52 8.65 0.74
CA GLY A 101 5.22 7.54 -0.16
C GLY A 101 3.94 7.76 -0.95
N VAL A 102 2.86 8.18 -0.29
CA VAL A 102 1.56 8.44 -0.97
C VAL A 102 1.69 9.59 -1.98
N SER A 103 2.30 10.71 -1.57
CA SER A 103 2.45 11.89 -2.44
C SER A 103 3.36 11.59 -3.63
N ALA A 104 4.49 10.92 -3.39
CA ALA A 104 5.44 10.56 -4.42
C ALA A 104 4.88 9.48 -5.37
N MET A 105 4.08 8.53 -4.87
CA MET A 105 3.34 7.59 -5.73
C MET A 105 2.34 8.32 -6.64
N GLY A 106 1.63 9.33 -6.15
CA GLY A 106 0.72 10.14 -6.97
C GLY A 106 1.44 10.79 -8.16
N ILE A 107 2.60 11.40 -7.91
CA ILE A 107 3.46 11.96 -8.97
C ILE A 107 3.96 10.86 -9.91
N LEU A 108 4.41 9.72 -9.38
CA LEU A 108 4.94 8.61 -10.17
C LEU A 108 3.90 7.96 -11.09
N GLU A 109 2.67 7.74 -10.61
CA GLU A 109 1.60 7.20 -11.44
C GLU A 109 1.18 8.20 -12.52
N THR A 110 1.21 9.50 -12.23
CA THR A 110 0.94 10.56 -13.22
C THR A 110 2.05 10.66 -14.26
N TYR A 111 3.32 10.49 -13.86
CA TYR A 111 4.45 10.43 -14.78
C TYR A 111 4.32 9.35 -15.86
N LYS A 112 3.64 8.23 -15.55
CA LYS A 112 3.35 7.18 -16.53
C LYS A 112 2.29 7.59 -17.56
N LEU A 113 1.46 8.58 -17.25
CA LEU A 113 0.48 9.17 -18.15
C LEU A 113 1.09 10.30 -18.99
N GLU A 114 1.92 11.12 -18.34
CA GLU A 114 2.57 12.28 -18.94
C GLU A 114 3.99 12.44 -18.37
N ALA A 115 4.99 12.06 -19.17
CA ALA A 115 6.39 12.20 -18.78
C ALA A 115 6.81 13.68 -18.82
N LYS A 116 7.14 14.24 -17.65
CA LYS A 116 7.63 15.62 -17.47
C LYS A 116 8.94 15.63 -16.68
N ALA A 117 9.88 16.50 -17.06
CA ALA A 117 11.16 16.65 -16.37
C ALA A 117 10.99 17.14 -14.91
N GLU A 118 9.94 17.91 -14.65
CA GLU A 118 9.56 18.36 -13.32
C GLU A 118 9.17 17.19 -12.40
N TYR A 119 8.49 16.17 -12.93
CA TYR A 119 8.12 14.97 -12.19
C TYR A 119 9.36 14.12 -11.89
N GLU A 120 10.24 13.95 -12.86
CA GLU A 120 11.52 13.26 -12.66
C GLU A 120 12.35 13.93 -11.57
N THR A 121 12.44 15.26 -11.60
CA THR A 121 13.14 16.04 -10.58
C THR A 121 12.49 15.87 -9.20
N ALA A 122 11.16 15.92 -9.11
CA ALA A 122 10.45 15.76 -7.85
C ALA A 122 10.62 14.35 -7.26
N LEU A 123 10.53 13.31 -8.10
CA LEU A 123 10.74 11.91 -7.71
C LEU A 123 12.19 11.66 -7.26
N ALA A 124 13.17 12.24 -7.96
CA ALA A 124 14.57 12.17 -7.58
C ALA A 124 14.85 12.81 -6.22
N ARG A 125 14.23 13.97 -5.93
CA ARG A 125 14.31 14.63 -4.62
C ARG A 125 13.63 13.80 -3.53
N ALA A 126 12.46 13.22 -3.81
CA ALA A 126 11.77 12.34 -2.87
C ALA A 126 12.64 11.12 -2.52
N TYR A 127 13.29 10.51 -3.52
CA TYR A 127 14.23 9.42 -3.28
C TYR A 127 15.42 9.85 -2.43
N LYS A 128 16.03 11.00 -2.73
CA LYS A 128 17.12 11.56 -1.91
C LYS A 128 16.67 11.77 -0.46
N TYR A 129 15.46 12.28 -0.24
CA TYR A 129 14.91 12.44 1.10
C TYR A 129 14.81 11.11 1.86
N VAL A 130 14.42 10.01 1.20
CA VAL A 130 14.40 8.66 1.80
C VAL A 130 15.80 8.20 2.22
N VAL A 131 16.81 8.48 1.38
CA VAL A 131 18.21 8.11 1.64
C VAL A 131 18.75 8.90 2.83
N ASP A 132 18.47 10.20 2.88
CA ASP A 132 18.99 11.10 3.92
C ASP A 132 18.29 10.92 5.28
N ASN A 133 17.10 10.29 5.32
CA ASN A 133 16.30 10.11 6.54
C ASN A 133 16.02 8.63 6.85
N PRO A 134 17.05 7.81 7.16
CA PRO A 134 16.84 6.41 7.54
C PRO A 134 16.14 6.27 8.91
N PRO A 135 15.30 5.24 9.10
CA PRO A 135 14.76 4.92 10.42
C PRO A 135 15.86 4.41 11.34
N ALA A 136 15.72 4.68 12.64
CA ALA A 136 16.63 4.17 13.66
C ALA A 136 15.84 3.57 14.83
N PHE A 137 16.01 2.27 15.05
CA PHE A 137 15.32 1.53 16.10
C PHE A 137 16.22 1.41 17.34
N THR A 138 15.72 1.86 18.49
CA THR A 138 16.42 1.76 19.77
C THR A 138 15.67 0.83 20.71
N TRP A 139 16.38 -0.13 21.31
CA TRP A 139 15.82 -1.00 22.35
C TRP A 139 15.74 -0.25 23.69
N ASN A 140 14.56 -0.22 24.31
CA ASN A 140 14.36 0.47 25.59
C ASN A 140 14.36 -0.46 26.82
N GLY A 141 14.72 -1.73 26.64
CA GLY A 141 14.62 -2.77 27.67
C GLY A 141 13.38 -3.67 27.55
N SER A 142 12.39 -3.29 26.74
CA SER A 142 11.14 -4.06 26.57
C SER A 142 10.63 -4.14 25.14
N LYS A 143 10.90 -3.11 24.32
CA LYS A 143 10.52 -3.03 22.91
C LYS A 143 11.48 -2.12 22.16
N TYR A 144 11.47 -2.23 20.84
CA TYR A 144 12.07 -1.21 19.99
C TYR A 144 11.15 0.01 19.87
N THR A 145 11.77 1.19 19.83
CA THR A 145 11.14 2.45 19.44
C THR A 145 11.89 3.03 18.26
N GLU A 146 11.17 3.46 17.23
CA GLU A 146 11.74 4.24 16.13
C GLU A 146 12.01 5.68 16.62
N SER A 147 13.23 6.15 16.46
CA SER A 147 13.76 7.34 17.14
C SER A 147 14.04 8.53 16.21
N THR A 148 14.20 8.30 14.90
CA THR A 148 14.54 9.35 13.94
C THR A 148 13.34 9.84 13.14
N LYS A 149 12.17 9.20 13.29
CA LYS A 149 11.00 9.38 12.41
C LYS A 149 11.39 9.19 10.95
N GLY A 150 12.24 8.20 10.70
CA GLY A 150 12.76 7.93 9.37
C GLY A 150 11.68 7.57 8.35
N VAL A 151 12.06 7.58 7.08
CA VAL A 151 11.19 7.24 5.96
C VAL A 151 11.20 5.73 5.77
N ASP A 152 10.19 5.07 6.34
CA ASP A 152 10.04 3.62 6.29
C ASP A 152 8.59 3.14 6.33
N SER A 153 7.59 4.01 6.15
CA SER A 153 6.19 3.58 6.14
C SER A 153 5.91 2.59 5.00
N PHE A 154 4.85 1.78 5.12
CA PHE A 154 4.51 0.83 4.05
C PHE A 154 4.21 1.49 2.69
N PRO A 155 3.58 2.69 2.63
CA PRO A 155 3.52 3.48 1.41
C PRO A 155 4.90 3.88 0.87
N ASP A 156 5.87 4.21 1.72
CA ASP A 156 7.24 4.54 1.29
C ASP A 156 7.93 3.32 0.66
N ILE A 157 7.77 2.14 1.26
CA ILE A 157 8.31 0.89 0.75
C ILE A 157 7.70 0.57 -0.64
N THR A 158 6.39 0.71 -0.77
CA THR A 158 5.67 0.52 -2.05
C THR A 158 6.13 1.51 -3.11
N PHE A 159 6.28 2.79 -2.73
CA PHE A 159 6.84 3.84 -3.57
C PHE A 159 8.22 3.46 -4.12
N LEU A 160 9.15 3.04 -3.25
CA LEU A 160 10.52 2.70 -3.65
C LEU A 160 10.55 1.55 -4.66
N ILE A 161 9.73 0.50 -4.47
CA ILE A 161 9.64 -0.59 -5.45
C ILE A 161 9.08 -0.11 -6.80
N LYS A 162 8.01 0.70 -6.77
CA LYS A 162 7.46 1.27 -8.01
C LYS A 162 8.45 2.20 -8.71
N LEU A 163 9.19 3.01 -7.95
CA LEU A 163 10.23 3.91 -8.46
C LEU A 163 11.37 3.12 -9.09
N ALA A 164 11.84 2.06 -8.43
CA ALA A 164 12.87 1.17 -8.98
C ALA A 164 12.44 0.59 -10.33
N ASN A 165 11.21 0.05 -10.42
CA ASN A 165 10.69 -0.50 -11.67
C ASN A 165 10.57 0.57 -12.77
N ALA A 166 10.13 1.78 -12.42
CA ALA A 166 10.04 2.87 -13.38
C ALA A 166 11.42 3.32 -13.88
N ALA A 167 12.40 3.48 -12.98
CA ALA A 167 13.76 3.88 -13.30
C ALA A 167 14.52 2.82 -14.11
N ASP A 168 14.25 1.52 -13.89
CA ASP A 168 14.81 0.43 -14.71
C ASP A 168 14.32 0.52 -16.17
N SER A 169 13.06 0.93 -16.36
CA SER A 169 12.46 1.08 -17.69
C SER A 169 12.68 2.45 -18.34
N ASN A 170 13.16 3.44 -17.59
CA ASN A 170 13.26 4.83 -18.04
C ASN A 170 14.62 5.46 -17.66
N PRO A 171 15.56 5.58 -18.61
CA PRO A 171 16.88 6.15 -18.37
C PRO A 171 16.89 7.62 -17.94
N ASP A 172 15.92 8.42 -18.37
CA ASP A 172 15.86 9.85 -18.02
C ASP A 172 15.50 10.02 -16.54
N LEU A 173 14.49 9.28 -16.07
CA LEU A 173 14.17 9.20 -14.65
C LEU A 173 15.35 8.70 -13.82
N LEU A 174 16.04 7.63 -14.26
CA LEU A 174 17.23 7.13 -13.55
C LEU A 174 18.35 8.19 -13.52
N THR A 175 18.55 8.91 -14.61
CA THR A 175 19.54 10.01 -14.70
C THR A 175 19.20 11.13 -13.72
N ALA A 176 17.92 11.53 -13.64
CA ALA A 176 17.46 12.53 -12.66
C ALA A 176 17.72 12.08 -11.22
N ILE A 177 17.46 10.80 -10.91
CA ILE A 177 17.75 10.20 -9.60
C ILE A 177 19.26 10.20 -9.31
N GLN A 178 20.09 9.80 -10.28
CA GLN A 178 21.56 9.78 -10.15
C GLN A 178 22.16 11.19 -9.98
N ALA A 179 21.50 12.22 -10.49
CA ALA A 179 21.91 13.60 -10.24
C ALA A 179 21.73 14.01 -8.76
N GLN A 180 20.82 13.37 -8.02
CA GLN A 180 20.62 13.60 -6.58
C GLN A 180 21.41 12.62 -5.72
N VAL A 181 21.55 11.36 -6.16
CA VAL A 181 22.25 10.28 -5.45
C VAL A 181 23.22 9.58 -6.43
N PRO A 182 24.48 10.05 -6.55
CA PRO A 182 25.41 9.56 -7.56
C PRO A 182 25.68 8.06 -7.48
N GLY A 183 25.68 7.40 -8.64
CA GLY A 183 26.03 5.98 -8.78
C GLY A 183 24.90 5.00 -8.42
N ILE A 184 23.74 5.48 -8.00
CA ILE A 184 22.60 4.63 -7.66
C ILE A 184 22.03 3.93 -8.91
N THR A 185 21.60 2.68 -8.74
CA THR A 185 20.90 1.90 -9.76
C THR A 185 19.45 1.61 -9.34
N ALA A 186 18.60 1.19 -10.28
CA ALA A 186 17.24 0.72 -9.97
C ALA A 186 17.25 -0.44 -8.94
N THR A 187 18.22 -1.34 -9.03
CA THR A 187 18.43 -2.43 -8.07
C THR A 187 18.71 -1.91 -6.66
N ASP A 188 19.51 -0.86 -6.52
CA ASP A 188 19.82 -0.27 -5.22
C ASP A 188 18.58 0.40 -4.59
N ILE A 189 17.73 1.04 -5.40
CA ILE A 189 16.44 1.60 -4.94
C ILE A 189 15.54 0.48 -4.40
N ALA A 190 15.42 -0.63 -5.13
CA ALA A 190 14.65 -1.78 -4.67
C ALA A 190 15.28 -2.43 -3.43
N ALA A 191 16.61 -2.46 -3.31
CA ALA A 191 17.31 -3.00 -2.15
C ALA A 191 17.08 -2.13 -0.91
N LEU A 192 17.00 -0.81 -1.08
CA LEU A 192 16.62 0.10 -0.02
C LEU A 192 15.21 -0.20 0.50
N ALA A 193 14.23 -0.38 -0.40
CA ALA A 193 12.86 -0.76 -0.03
C ALA A 193 12.82 -2.04 0.81
N LYS A 194 13.54 -3.07 0.33
CA LYS A 194 13.69 -4.34 1.04
C LYS A 194 14.28 -4.15 2.44
N SER A 195 15.34 -3.35 2.57
CA SER A 195 15.98 -3.08 3.86
C SER A 195 15.05 -2.37 4.85
N ARG A 196 14.18 -1.47 4.37
CA ARG A 196 13.18 -0.77 5.20
C ARG A 196 12.10 -1.73 5.69
N TRP A 197 11.60 -2.59 4.81
CA TRP A 197 10.66 -3.64 5.18
C TRP A 197 11.24 -4.62 6.20
N ASP A 198 12.42 -5.19 5.91
CA ASP A 198 13.08 -6.15 6.80
C ASP A 198 13.38 -5.49 8.15
N GLY A 199 13.76 -4.21 8.16
CA GLY A 199 13.90 -3.40 9.36
C GLY A 199 12.62 -3.38 10.19
N ARG A 200 11.46 -3.10 9.60
CA ARG A 200 10.19 -3.10 10.34
C ARG A 200 9.83 -4.47 10.88
N VAL A 201 9.91 -5.52 10.07
CA VAL A 201 9.61 -6.89 10.49
C VAL A 201 10.49 -7.32 11.66
N ASN A 202 11.77 -6.94 11.65
CA ASN A 202 12.72 -7.31 12.70
C ASN A 202 12.51 -6.59 14.04
N HIS A 203 11.93 -5.38 14.02
CA HIS A 203 11.85 -4.54 15.22
C HIS A 203 10.43 -4.38 15.77
N PHE A 204 9.41 -4.35 14.91
CA PHE A 204 8.03 -4.13 15.34
C PHE A 204 7.44 -5.44 15.87
N GLY A 205 6.92 -5.39 17.10
CA GLY A 205 6.43 -6.57 17.82
C GLY A 205 7.51 -7.43 18.47
N ALA A 206 8.80 -7.06 18.36
CA ALA A 206 9.88 -7.76 19.06
C ALA A 206 9.75 -7.55 20.58
N THR A 207 9.66 -8.65 21.32
CA THR A 207 9.57 -8.66 22.80
C THR A 207 10.92 -8.98 23.46
N ILE A 208 11.94 -9.23 22.66
CA ILE A 208 13.32 -9.46 23.09
C ILE A 208 14.25 -8.70 22.15
N GLU A 209 15.34 -8.17 22.71
CA GLU A 209 16.36 -7.48 21.93
C GLU A 209 16.99 -8.46 20.93
N ASN A 210 17.04 -8.07 19.66
CA ASN A 210 17.49 -8.92 18.56
C ASN A 210 16.69 -10.25 18.48
N ASP A 211 15.36 -10.16 18.44
CA ASP A 211 14.47 -11.32 18.30
C ASP A 211 14.99 -12.26 17.20
N PRO A 212 15.30 -13.53 17.52
CA PRO A 212 15.84 -14.47 16.54
C PRO A 212 14.77 -14.96 15.55
N ASN A 213 13.48 -14.73 15.84
CA ASN A 213 12.36 -15.19 15.02
C ASN A 213 11.35 -14.04 14.78
N PRO A 214 11.76 -12.96 14.09
CA PRO A 214 10.85 -11.90 13.69
C PRO A 214 9.91 -12.43 12.60
N THR A 215 8.66 -11.97 12.59
CA THR A 215 7.66 -12.39 11.60
C THR A 215 6.75 -11.23 11.23
N ALA A 216 6.22 -11.26 10.00
CA ALA A 216 5.22 -10.29 9.55
C ALA A 216 3.94 -10.35 10.40
N THR A 217 3.57 -11.53 10.92
CA THR A 217 2.48 -11.69 11.89
C THR A 217 2.72 -10.87 13.15
N LYS A 218 3.87 -11.03 13.82
CA LYS A 218 4.20 -10.25 15.04
C LYS A 218 4.20 -8.74 14.78
N MET A 219 4.73 -8.31 13.63
CA MET A 219 4.69 -6.91 13.23
C MET A 219 3.24 -6.41 13.08
N ALA A 220 2.38 -7.18 12.40
CA ALA A 220 0.98 -6.82 12.20
C ALA A 220 0.18 -6.81 13.50
N GLU A 221 0.39 -7.79 14.39
CA GLU A 221 -0.21 -7.84 15.72
C GLU A 221 0.20 -6.63 16.57
N TYR A 222 1.48 -6.23 16.50
CA TYR A 222 1.95 -5.03 17.18
C TYR A 222 1.27 -3.76 16.70
N ILE A 223 1.10 -3.60 15.38
CA ILE A 223 0.39 -2.44 14.80
C ILE A 223 -1.07 -2.44 15.24
N ARG A 224 -1.75 -3.60 15.16
CA ARG A 224 -3.10 -3.81 15.67
C ARG A 224 -3.22 -3.34 17.12
N ASP A 225 -2.35 -3.86 17.99
CA ASP A 225 -2.44 -3.60 19.43
C ASP A 225 -2.13 -2.13 19.78
N ILE A 226 -1.25 -1.47 19.02
CA ILE A 226 -1.03 -0.02 19.15
C ILE A 226 -2.29 0.76 18.80
N ARG A 227 -2.95 0.44 17.69
CA ARG A 227 -4.16 1.15 17.26
C ARG A 227 -5.32 0.94 18.21
N HIS A 228 -5.48 -0.27 18.71
CA HIS A 228 -6.44 -0.57 19.77
C HIS A 228 -6.18 0.25 21.04
N GLY A 229 -4.92 0.37 21.45
CA GLY A 229 -4.53 1.24 22.57
C GLY A 229 -4.75 2.74 22.34
N GLN A 230 -4.99 3.17 21.10
CA GLN A 230 -5.24 4.56 20.69
C GLN A 230 -6.73 4.85 20.36
N PRO A 231 -7.66 4.05 20.88
CA PRO A 231 -9.03 3.90 20.37
C PRO A 231 -9.27 4.00 18.85
N TYR A 232 -8.32 3.61 17.99
CA TYR A 232 -8.46 3.72 16.52
C TYR A 232 -8.58 2.36 15.86
N ASP A 233 -9.50 1.52 16.33
CA ASP A 233 -9.64 0.15 15.84
C ASP A 233 -9.96 0.09 14.34
N ALA A 234 -10.76 1.02 13.83
CA ALA A 234 -11.06 1.12 12.40
C ALA A 234 -9.84 1.47 11.52
N LEU A 235 -8.74 1.98 12.09
CA LEU A 235 -7.49 2.17 11.35
C LEU A 235 -6.64 0.90 11.27
N ILE A 236 -6.97 -0.17 12.00
CA ILE A 236 -6.19 -1.42 11.97
C ILE A 236 -6.16 -2.02 10.56
N PRO A 237 -7.32 -2.29 9.89
CA PRO A 237 -7.27 -2.87 8.56
C PRO A 237 -6.63 -1.92 7.55
N TRP A 238 -6.85 -0.61 7.69
CA TRP A 238 -6.30 0.41 6.80
C TRP A 238 -4.76 0.46 6.84
N ASP A 239 -4.14 0.47 8.02
CA ASP A 239 -2.68 0.46 8.14
C ASP A 239 -2.06 -0.85 7.66
N LEU A 240 -2.70 -1.99 7.98
CA LEU A 240 -2.20 -3.31 7.64
C LEU A 240 -2.37 -3.64 6.15
N GLU A 241 -3.38 -3.09 5.50
CA GLU A 241 -3.56 -3.15 4.05
C GLU A 241 -2.35 -2.54 3.31
N ALA A 242 -1.88 -1.38 3.75
CA ALA A 242 -0.68 -0.78 3.17
C ALA A 242 0.55 -1.71 3.30
N ALA A 243 0.63 -2.48 4.40
CA ALA A 243 1.68 -3.48 4.59
C ALA A 243 1.54 -4.68 3.64
N VAL A 244 0.31 -5.13 3.36
CA VAL A 244 0.01 -6.15 2.34
C VAL A 244 0.50 -5.68 0.97
N LYS A 245 0.16 -4.45 0.55
CA LYS A 245 0.66 -3.87 -0.70
C LYS A 245 2.18 -3.82 -0.79
N ALA A 246 2.83 -3.39 0.28
CA ALA A 246 4.29 -3.31 0.33
C ALA A 246 4.94 -4.70 0.20
N ALA A 247 4.41 -5.70 0.90
CA ALA A 247 4.87 -7.09 0.79
C ALA A 247 4.65 -7.64 -0.63
N LEU A 248 3.49 -7.42 -1.24
CA LEU A 248 3.23 -7.86 -2.62
C LEU A 248 4.08 -7.12 -3.65
N ALA A 249 4.38 -5.83 -3.44
CA ALA A 249 5.33 -5.09 -4.26
C ALA A 249 6.73 -5.74 -4.17
N LEU A 250 7.19 -6.05 -2.96
CA LEU A 250 8.46 -6.74 -2.73
C LEU A 250 8.49 -8.13 -3.35
N ASP A 251 7.43 -8.93 -3.23
CA ASP A 251 7.35 -10.27 -3.85
C ASP A 251 7.55 -10.19 -5.37
N ASN A 252 6.95 -9.19 -6.03
CA ASN A 252 7.12 -8.99 -7.47
C ASN A 252 8.59 -8.70 -7.86
N SER A 253 9.35 -8.01 -7.02
CA SER A 253 10.76 -7.70 -7.24
C SER A 253 11.73 -8.78 -6.73
N TYR A 254 11.32 -9.57 -5.73
CA TYR A 254 12.14 -10.54 -5.01
C TYR A 254 11.46 -11.91 -4.92
N LEU A 255 11.11 -12.46 -6.09
CA LEU A 255 10.36 -13.71 -6.21
C LEU A 255 11.00 -14.85 -5.41
N GLY A 256 10.18 -15.52 -4.61
CA GLY A 256 10.59 -16.70 -3.83
C GLY A 256 11.31 -16.38 -2.53
N GLN A 257 11.37 -15.11 -2.11
CA GLN A 257 11.90 -14.72 -0.79
C GLN A 257 10.82 -14.71 0.32
N GLY A 258 9.59 -15.15 0.01
CA GLY A 258 8.51 -15.32 0.98
C GLY A 258 7.72 -14.06 1.32
N TYR A 259 7.87 -12.98 0.55
CA TYR A 259 7.07 -11.76 0.73
C TYR A 259 5.58 -11.97 0.40
N ASP A 260 5.26 -12.90 -0.51
CA ASP A 260 3.88 -13.34 -0.74
C ASP A 260 3.27 -14.00 0.52
N GLN A 261 4.03 -14.84 1.20
CA GLN A 261 3.60 -15.46 2.46
C GLN A 261 3.43 -14.40 3.56
N GLN A 262 4.34 -13.42 3.65
CA GLN A 262 4.19 -12.32 4.61
C GLN A 262 2.92 -11.50 4.36
N ALA A 263 2.57 -11.24 3.10
CA ALA A 263 1.30 -10.59 2.76
C ALA A 263 0.08 -11.41 3.23
N ILE A 264 0.11 -12.74 3.04
CA ILE A 264 -0.92 -13.67 3.53
C ILE A 264 -1.00 -13.64 5.06
N ASP A 265 0.13 -13.64 5.74
CA ASP A 265 0.21 -13.63 7.21
C ASP A 265 -0.40 -12.34 7.78
N ILE A 266 -0.13 -11.18 7.15
CA ILE A 266 -0.71 -9.88 7.54
C ILE A 266 -2.22 -9.86 7.30
N ALA A 267 -2.70 -10.35 6.14
CA ALA A 267 -4.13 -10.48 5.88
C ALA A 267 -4.82 -11.42 6.89
N GLY A 268 -4.11 -12.45 7.36
CA GLY A 268 -4.58 -13.31 8.45
C GLY A 268 -4.82 -12.53 9.75
N VAL A 269 -3.93 -11.60 10.09
CA VAL A 269 -4.12 -10.70 11.26
C VAL A 269 -5.29 -9.76 11.04
N ILE A 270 -5.47 -9.19 9.84
CA ILE A 270 -6.65 -8.36 9.53
C ILE A 270 -7.94 -9.16 9.77
N ASN A 271 -8.03 -10.38 9.23
CA ASN A 271 -9.21 -11.24 9.42
C ASN A 271 -9.44 -11.62 10.90
N ALA A 272 -8.37 -11.71 11.71
CA ALA A 272 -8.48 -11.94 13.15
C ALA A 272 -8.89 -10.70 13.95
N CYS A 273 -9.00 -9.53 13.31
CA CYS A 273 -9.46 -8.28 13.92
C CYS A 273 -10.89 -7.92 13.53
N VAL A 274 -11.29 -8.15 12.28
CA VAL A 274 -12.63 -7.77 11.79
C VAL A 274 -13.70 -8.62 12.46
N ASP A 275 -14.63 -7.97 13.17
CA ASP A 275 -15.72 -8.57 13.94
C ASP A 275 -15.27 -9.50 15.07
N VAL A 276 -14.05 -9.26 15.59
CA VAL A 276 -13.49 -9.98 16.73
C VAL A 276 -13.24 -8.98 17.86
N GLU A 277 -14.03 -9.08 18.93
CA GLU A 277 -13.83 -8.27 20.13
C GLU A 277 -12.39 -8.43 20.67
N PRO A 278 -11.69 -7.34 21.04
CA PRO A 278 -12.19 -5.96 21.18
C PRO A 278 -11.87 -5.03 19.99
N TYR A 279 -11.56 -5.56 18.80
CA TYR A 279 -11.02 -4.79 17.68
C TYR A 279 -12.13 -4.23 16.75
N PHE A 280 -11.77 -3.89 15.51
CA PHE A 280 -12.66 -3.31 14.51
C PHE A 280 -13.94 -4.11 14.34
N SER A 281 -15.09 -3.45 14.47
CA SER A 281 -16.39 -4.05 14.21
C SER A 281 -16.96 -3.51 12.90
N SER A 282 -17.15 -4.39 11.93
CA SER A 282 -17.79 -4.03 10.66
C SER A 282 -19.29 -3.76 10.81
N THR A 283 -19.85 -3.99 12.00
CA THR A 283 -21.26 -3.69 12.29
C THR A 283 -21.44 -2.42 13.12
N ASP A 284 -20.36 -1.86 13.66
CA ASP A 284 -20.37 -0.60 14.40
C ASP A 284 -20.06 0.57 13.48
N THR A 285 -21.10 1.16 12.90
CA THR A 285 -21.00 2.33 12.02
C THR A 285 -20.65 3.62 12.79
N THR A 286 -20.39 3.54 14.09
CA THR A 286 -20.05 4.70 14.93
C THR A 286 -18.55 4.93 15.12
N GLN A 287 -17.71 4.06 14.54
CA GLN A 287 -16.26 4.24 14.59
C GLN A 287 -15.82 5.33 13.59
N GLU A 288 -15.02 6.31 14.04
CA GLU A 288 -14.63 7.51 13.27
C GLU A 288 -14.14 7.16 11.86
N GLU A 289 -13.26 6.16 11.76
CA GLU A 289 -12.65 5.72 10.51
C GLU A 289 -13.30 4.46 9.92
N TYR A 290 -14.57 4.17 10.23
CA TYR A 290 -15.29 2.97 9.81
C TYR A 290 -15.14 2.64 8.32
N ILE A 291 -15.28 3.65 7.45
CA ILE A 291 -15.12 3.46 5.99
C ILE A 291 -13.71 3.00 5.63
N LEU A 292 -12.67 3.58 6.25
CA LEU A 292 -11.28 3.19 6.01
C LEU A 292 -11.02 1.74 6.49
N GLY A 293 -11.62 1.36 7.62
CA GLY A 293 -11.54 -0.01 8.14
C GLY A 293 -12.17 -1.03 7.19
N LEU A 294 -13.36 -0.74 6.65
CA LEU A 294 -13.99 -1.59 5.64
C LEU A 294 -13.13 -1.72 4.38
N THR A 295 -12.69 -0.59 3.82
CA THR A 295 -11.95 -0.59 2.54
C THR A 295 -10.59 -1.26 2.69
N GLY A 296 -9.89 -1.03 3.80
CA GLY A 296 -8.61 -1.67 4.09
C GLY A 296 -8.73 -3.20 4.15
N ALA A 297 -9.76 -3.71 4.82
CA ALA A 297 -10.01 -5.15 4.90
C ALA A 297 -10.39 -5.75 3.53
N ILE A 298 -11.30 -5.10 2.79
CA ILE A 298 -11.72 -5.54 1.45
C ILE A 298 -10.50 -5.64 0.52
N GLU A 299 -9.70 -4.59 0.45
CA GLU A 299 -8.57 -4.51 -0.48
C GLU A 299 -7.48 -5.53 -0.13
N ALA A 300 -7.11 -5.65 1.15
CA ALA A 300 -6.13 -6.63 1.59
C ALA A 300 -6.55 -8.08 1.25
N PHE A 301 -7.83 -8.41 1.42
CA PHE A 301 -8.35 -9.75 1.11
C PHE A 301 -8.43 -10.01 -0.39
N GLU A 302 -8.83 -9.02 -1.20
CA GLU A 302 -8.82 -9.11 -2.67
C GLU A 302 -7.39 -9.27 -3.22
N GLU A 303 -6.44 -8.46 -2.77
CA GLU A 303 -5.05 -8.51 -3.24
C GLU A 303 -4.35 -9.84 -2.91
N THR A 304 -4.65 -10.41 -1.74
CA THR A 304 -4.14 -11.71 -1.32
C THR A 304 -4.98 -12.89 -1.84
N ASN A 305 -6.16 -12.62 -2.40
CA ASN A 305 -7.16 -13.62 -2.81
C ASN A 305 -7.51 -14.58 -1.64
N LEU A 306 -7.80 -13.99 -0.49
CA LEU A 306 -8.22 -14.67 0.74
C LEU A 306 -9.63 -14.21 1.15
N TYR A 307 -10.29 -15.00 1.99
CA TYR A 307 -11.58 -14.65 2.63
C TYR A 307 -12.68 -14.07 1.70
N PRO A 308 -12.96 -14.65 0.52
CA PRO A 308 -13.87 -14.06 -0.47
C PRO A 308 -15.32 -13.86 0.02
N ALA A 309 -15.78 -14.70 0.94
CA ALA A 309 -17.09 -14.53 1.58
C ALA A 309 -17.14 -13.27 2.46
N LYS A 310 -16.07 -13.00 3.23
CA LYS A 310 -15.95 -11.80 4.05
C LYS A 310 -15.81 -10.56 3.17
N VAL A 311 -15.09 -10.62 2.04
CA VAL A 311 -15.09 -9.52 1.06
C VAL A 311 -16.50 -9.19 0.60
N THR A 312 -17.28 -10.19 0.18
CA THR A 312 -18.65 -9.98 -0.28
C THR A 312 -19.53 -9.32 0.79
N GLU A 313 -19.39 -9.76 2.04
CA GLU A 313 -20.08 -9.20 3.20
C GLU A 313 -19.70 -7.73 3.43
N LEU A 314 -18.40 -7.43 3.54
CA LEU A 314 -17.88 -6.09 3.79
C LEU A 314 -18.21 -5.13 2.65
N MET A 315 -18.18 -5.58 1.40
CA MET A 315 -18.63 -4.79 0.25
C MET A 315 -20.12 -4.43 0.35
N GLY A 316 -20.97 -5.37 0.79
CA GLY A 316 -22.39 -5.09 1.03
C GLY A 316 -22.58 -4.01 2.11
N LEU A 317 -21.80 -4.08 3.19
CA LEU A 317 -21.80 -3.07 4.26
C LEU A 317 -21.31 -1.70 3.76
N LEU A 318 -20.23 -1.66 2.98
CA LEU A 318 -19.69 -0.44 2.39
C LEU A 318 -20.73 0.24 1.47
N LEU A 319 -21.35 -0.52 0.56
CA LEU A 319 -22.36 0.00 -0.35
C LEU A 319 -23.59 0.54 0.39
N ASN A 320 -23.99 -0.10 1.50
CA ASN A 320 -25.09 0.39 2.33
C ASN A 320 -24.79 1.73 3.02
N GLN A 321 -23.52 2.13 3.16
CA GLN A 321 -23.14 3.44 3.70
C GLN A 321 -23.07 4.55 2.65
N GLN A 322 -23.22 4.23 1.36
CA GLN A 322 -23.16 5.24 0.31
C GLN A 322 -24.32 6.23 0.45
N GLN A 323 -24.00 7.53 0.47
CA GLN A 323 -24.99 8.59 0.51
C GLN A 323 -25.65 8.76 -0.87
N SER A 324 -26.83 9.37 -0.92
CA SER A 324 -27.57 9.60 -2.18
C SER A 324 -26.81 10.42 -3.23
N GLY A 325 -25.78 11.17 -2.81
CA GLY A 325 -24.87 11.91 -3.69
C GLY A 325 -23.66 11.11 -4.20
N GLY A 326 -23.58 9.81 -3.93
CA GLY A 326 -22.50 8.93 -4.39
C GLY A 326 -21.19 9.00 -3.58
N TYR A 327 -21.21 9.64 -2.42
CA TYR A 327 -20.06 9.79 -1.54
C TYR A 327 -20.21 8.98 -0.25
N TRP A 328 -19.11 8.78 0.46
CA TRP A 328 -19.06 8.17 1.79
C TRP A 328 -18.54 9.19 2.79
N ASN A 329 -19.13 9.20 3.99
CA ASN A 329 -18.72 10.09 5.07
C ASN A 329 -17.84 9.34 6.08
N TYR A 330 -16.90 10.06 6.69
CA TYR A 330 -16.31 9.60 7.95
C TYR A 330 -17.37 9.71 9.05
N HIS A 331 -17.28 8.90 10.12
CA HIS A 331 -18.26 8.99 11.18
C HIS A 331 -18.14 10.30 11.95
N GLY A 332 -19.28 10.96 12.21
CA GLY A 332 -19.31 12.30 12.82
C GLY A 332 -19.23 13.45 11.81
N ALA A 333 -19.03 13.17 10.51
CA ALA A 333 -19.16 14.17 9.47
C ALA A 333 -20.62 14.62 9.32
N THR A 334 -20.82 15.91 9.09
CA THR A 334 -22.10 16.40 8.60
C THR A 334 -22.27 16.03 7.12
N PRO A 335 -23.51 15.86 6.61
CA PRO A 335 -23.72 15.60 5.18
C PRO A 335 -23.09 16.64 4.25
N ALA A 336 -22.89 17.87 4.72
CA ALA A 336 -22.24 18.95 3.97
C ALA A 336 -20.73 18.74 3.78
N ASP A 337 -20.08 17.91 4.61
CA ASP A 337 -18.63 17.72 4.57
C ASP A 337 -18.18 16.85 3.39
N MET A 338 -19.09 16.03 2.83
CA MET A 338 -18.86 15.17 1.65
C MET A 338 -17.47 14.52 1.67
N SER A 339 -17.17 13.75 2.74
CA SER A 339 -15.80 13.37 3.08
C SER A 339 -14.99 12.86 1.88
N VAL A 340 -14.09 13.72 1.39
CA VAL A 340 -13.28 13.43 0.21
C VAL A 340 -12.37 12.22 0.47
N GLN A 341 -11.82 12.12 1.69
CA GLN A 341 -10.94 11.02 2.07
C GLN A 341 -11.69 9.67 2.08
N SER A 342 -12.80 9.58 2.80
CA SER A 342 -13.57 8.32 2.89
C SER A 342 -14.08 7.89 1.53
N THR A 343 -14.53 8.85 0.72
CA THR A 343 -14.97 8.60 -0.66
C THR A 343 -13.81 8.11 -1.54
N ALA A 344 -12.62 8.70 -1.42
CA ALA A 344 -11.46 8.26 -2.18
C ALA A 344 -11.10 6.80 -1.86
N TYR A 345 -11.07 6.41 -0.58
CA TYR A 345 -10.80 5.02 -0.19
C TYR A 345 -11.93 4.05 -0.59
N ALA A 346 -13.20 4.45 -0.49
CA ALA A 346 -14.33 3.60 -0.86
C ALA A 346 -14.38 3.26 -2.36
N VAL A 347 -13.78 4.12 -3.18
CA VAL A 347 -13.81 4.03 -4.64
C VAL A 347 -12.61 3.28 -5.20
N MET A 348 -11.46 3.33 -4.50
CA MET A 348 -10.23 2.67 -4.93
C MET A 348 -10.40 1.17 -5.03
#